data_AF-A0A946H5K4-F1
#
_entry.id   AF-A0A946H5K4-F1
#
_cell.length_a   1.000
_cell.length_b   1.000
_cell.length_c   1.000
_cell.angle_alpha   90.00
_cell.angle_beta   90.00
_cell.angle_gamma   90.00
#
_symmetry.space_group_name_H-M   'P 1'
#
loop_
_entity.id
_entity.type
_entity.pdbx_description
1 polymer ?
#
loop_
_entity_poly.entity_id
_entity_poly.type
_entity_poly.pdbx_seq_one_letter_code
_entity_poly.pdbx_strand_id
1 'polypeptide(L)'
;LTAVIRRYDIEPKVYPNDIINEVHADGEIIAGAWWDTYVNLGNDMPTMMNLFAIAYMGGQATNPDGAEGQAYTEVLLDCLLADDTDADISNGTPNDAAIVEAFKLHGITLISNAVLTHAAVESAAGATGIPISADLTLGLPWSDYLDDVKCVYQVNDNGSWDTIPMVNTSGSTWEGQIPAQPNGTVVAYYIGAEDVNGVLSAVEPIMANNADPNLPFYTLVGYTLEAQEDGADFISDFGNWNAGVPDDNASTGQWELTSPLGSWGTPGDNSTMVAPDHQHTPGGSFCWVTGRGTSTTDGLGVNDVDAGKTTVELESIDLSSYVNPVISYWRWYTNNPPSGANPNADWWQVYISNDGGGSWSFIEETKVSERNWRRNAFRIKDYTTLTNNMMMRFVVSDSTRPGQYLDGGSLVEAALDDIRLWDEVATNVDEIDGVSSYLVYPNPANETVNLSFQAHHTLEDVVVEMVNHVGQVVFAETIAVVEDQFSMPIDVSDFAAGLYHITIKSAGKSNSKKLSIQK
;
A
#
# COMPACT_ATOMS: atom_id res chain seq x y z
N LEU A 1 20.25 23.18 -30.03
CA LEU A 1 20.44 21.73 -29.82
C LEU A 1 21.81 21.52 -29.19
N THR A 2 21.94 21.80 -27.90
CA THR A 2 23.02 21.22 -27.11
C THR A 2 22.64 19.77 -26.92
N ALA A 3 23.19 18.88 -27.74
CA ALA A 3 23.10 17.44 -27.47
C ALA A 3 23.85 17.22 -26.16
N VAL A 4 23.10 16.97 -25.08
CA VAL A 4 23.69 16.55 -23.82
C VAL A 4 24.19 15.12 -24.05
N ILE A 5 25.50 14.92 -23.91
CA ILE A 5 26.07 13.57 -23.89
C ILE A 5 25.50 12.87 -22.66
N ARG A 6 24.89 11.68 -22.84
CA ARG A 6 24.40 10.85 -21.73
C ARG A 6 25.54 10.55 -20.77
N ARG A 7 25.24 10.59 -19.47
CA ARG A 7 26.19 10.39 -18.37
C ARG A 7 25.74 9.16 -17.60
N TYR A 8 26.65 8.23 -17.36
CA TYR A 8 26.39 7.01 -16.60
C TYR A 8 27.13 6.99 -15.25
N ASP A 9 27.88 8.05 -14.94
CA ASP A 9 28.61 8.24 -13.70
C ASP A 9 27.82 9.08 -12.66
N ILE A 10 26.56 9.39 -12.96
CA ILE A 10 25.61 10.08 -12.09
C ILE A 10 24.24 9.42 -12.27
N GLU A 11 23.46 9.30 -11.19
CA GLU A 11 22.04 8.88 -11.21
C GLU A 11 21.78 7.62 -12.09
N PRO A 12 22.22 6.43 -11.64
CA PRO A 12 22.04 5.20 -12.40
C PRO A 12 20.54 4.88 -12.58
N LYS A 13 20.16 4.48 -13.79
CA LYS A 13 18.82 3.96 -14.06
C LYS A 13 18.70 2.50 -13.62
N VAL A 14 17.61 2.14 -12.96
CA VAL A 14 17.41 0.87 -12.27
C VAL A 14 16.15 0.18 -12.80
N TYR A 15 16.27 -1.06 -13.24
CA TYR A 15 15.13 -1.93 -13.59
C TYR A 15 14.44 -2.47 -12.32
N PRO A 16 13.10 -2.62 -12.30
CA PRO A 16 12.13 -2.18 -13.31
C PRO A 16 11.72 -0.70 -13.20
N ASN A 17 12.25 0.01 -12.21
CA ASN A 17 11.78 1.33 -11.76
C ASN A 17 11.83 2.41 -12.85
N ASP A 18 12.88 2.40 -13.66
CA ASP A 18 13.13 3.39 -14.71
C ASP A 18 12.70 2.93 -16.11
N ILE A 19 11.94 1.83 -16.20
CA ILE A 19 11.30 1.42 -17.46
C ILE A 19 10.16 2.38 -17.77
N ILE A 20 10.26 3.04 -18.93
CA ILE A 20 9.23 3.95 -19.44
C ILE A 20 8.67 3.53 -20.79
N ASN A 21 8.96 2.30 -21.23
CA ASN A 21 8.55 1.75 -22.52
C ASN A 21 9.05 2.61 -23.70
N GLU A 22 10.29 3.10 -23.60
CA GLU A 22 10.99 3.81 -24.67
C GLU A 22 12.40 3.22 -24.83
N VAL A 23 12.63 2.53 -25.93
CA VAL A 23 13.82 1.69 -26.15
C VAL A 23 15.14 2.44 -25.95
N HIS A 24 15.23 3.73 -26.28
CA HIS A 24 16.46 4.50 -26.09
C HIS A 24 16.70 4.93 -24.65
N ALA A 25 15.65 5.13 -23.86
CA ALA A 25 15.70 5.46 -22.44
C ALA A 25 15.92 4.20 -21.61
N ASP A 26 15.22 3.12 -21.92
CA ASP A 26 15.30 1.84 -21.21
C ASP A 26 16.67 1.19 -21.44
N GLY A 27 17.21 1.31 -22.66
CA GLY A 27 18.58 0.85 -22.97
C GLY A 27 19.70 1.55 -22.20
N GLU A 28 19.44 2.68 -21.54
CA GLU A 28 20.42 3.32 -20.65
C GLU A 28 20.68 2.51 -19.36
N ILE A 29 19.76 1.61 -18.96
CA ILE A 29 19.95 0.69 -17.83
C ILE A 29 21.10 -0.28 -18.13
N ILE A 30 21.08 -0.93 -19.30
CA ILE A 30 22.17 -1.82 -19.74
C ILE A 30 23.47 -1.03 -19.96
N ALA A 31 23.39 0.16 -20.56
CA ALA A 31 24.58 0.98 -20.81
C ALA A 31 25.26 1.41 -19.49
N GLY A 32 24.47 1.71 -18.46
CA GLY A 32 24.95 1.95 -17.10
C GLY A 32 25.63 0.71 -16.52
N ALA A 33 25.02 -0.47 -16.62
CA ALA A 33 25.60 -1.72 -16.10
C ALA A 33 26.98 -2.02 -16.70
N TRP A 34 27.18 -1.76 -18.00
CA TRP A 34 28.49 -1.88 -18.65
C TRP A 34 29.48 -0.79 -18.19
N TRP A 35 29.01 0.43 -17.95
CA TRP A 35 29.83 1.49 -17.39
C TRP A 35 30.34 1.12 -15.99
N ASP A 36 29.47 0.66 -15.10
CA ASP A 36 29.85 0.26 -13.75
C ASP A 36 30.69 -1.03 -13.75
N THR A 37 30.51 -1.92 -14.73
CA THR A 37 31.42 -3.06 -14.93
C THR A 37 32.84 -2.56 -15.21
N TYR A 38 33.00 -1.55 -16.08
CA TYR A 38 34.30 -0.92 -16.33
C TYR A 38 34.90 -0.28 -15.06
N VAL A 39 34.08 0.40 -14.25
CA VAL A 39 34.53 1.00 -12.99
C VAL A 39 34.98 -0.08 -12.00
N ASN A 40 34.19 -1.14 -11.83
CA ASN A 40 34.46 -2.25 -10.91
C ASN A 40 35.68 -3.08 -11.31
N LEU A 41 35.99 -3.16 -12.60
CA LEU A 41 37.24 -3.73 -13.12
C LEU A 41 38.47 -2.82 -12.92
N GLY A 42 38.34 -1.76 -12.12
CA GLY A 42 39.44 -0.84 -11.81
C GLY A 42 39.72 0.16 -12.92
N ASN A 43 38.71 0.56 -13.70
CA ASN A 43 38.82 1.41 -14.88
C ASN A 43 39.63 0.77 -16.03
N ASP A 44 39.56 -0.55 -16.17
CA ASP A 44 40.21 -1.31 -17.25
C ASP A 44 39.30 -1.43 -18.47
N MET A 45 39.30 -0.38 -19.30
CA MET A 45 38.52 -0.33 -20.54
C MET A 45 38.84 -1.49 -21.51
N PRO A 46 40.11 -1.88 -21.76
CA PRO A 46 40.42 -3.07 -22.56
C PRO A 46 39.72 -4.35 -22.09
N THR A 47 39.74 -4.64 -20.78
CA THR A 47 39.11 -5.85 -20.23
C THR A 47 37.59 -5.79 -20.37
N MET A 48 36.96 -4.67 -19.98
CA MET A 48 35.51 -4.49 -20.16
C MET A 48 35.09 -4.61 -21.63
N MET A 49 35.81 -3.95 -22.55
CA MET A 49 35.50 -4.01 -23.98
C MET A 49 35.68 -5.42 -24.56
N ASN A 50 36.61 -6.22 -24.04
CA ASN A 50 36.75 -7.62 -24.44
C ASN A 50 35.56 -8.45 -23.97
N LEU A 51 35.13 -8.30 -22.71
CA LEU A 51 33.92 -8.94 -22.19
C LEU A 51 32.70 -8.53 -23.02
N PHE A 52 32.50 -7.23 -23.25
CA PHE A 52 31.42 -6.71 -24.08
C PHE A 52 31.41 -7.32 -25.47
N ALA A 53 32.57 -7.40 -26.13
CA ALA A 53 32.67 -7.92 -27.49
C ALA A 53 32.34 -9.42 -27.58
N ILE A 54 32.74 -10.23 -26.59
CA ILE A 54 32.43 -11.66 -26.53
C ILE A 54 30.95 -11.85 -26.17
N ALA A 55 30.48 -11.15 -25.14
CA ALA A 55 29.09 -11.21 -24.69
C ALA A 55 28.14 -10.77 -25.82
N TYR A 56 28.50 -9.80 -26.67
CA TYR A 56 27.70 -9.34 -27.81
C TYR A 56 27.45 -10.44 -28.87
N MET A 57 28.26 -11.49 -28.86
CA MET A 57 28.01 -12.68 -29.70
C MET A 57 26.97 -13.62 -29.08
N GLY A 58 26.77 -13.55 -27.76
CA GLY A 58 25.61 -14.07 -27.05
C GLY A 58 24.36 -13.28 -27.45
N GLY A 59 23.18 -13.86 -27.31
CA GLY A 59 21.94 -13.34 -27.87
C GLY A 59 21.38 -12.08 -27.19
N GLN A 60 22.24 -11.19 -26.67
CA GLN A 60 22.06 -10.11 -25.68
C GLN A 60 20.72 -9.37 -25.62
N ALA A 61 19.94 -9.32 -26.69
CA ALA A 61 18.52 -8.99 -26.60
C ALA A 61 17.82 -9.34 -27.92
N THR A 62 17.42 -10.60 -28.08
CA THR A 62 16.46 -10.99 -29.14
C THR A 62 15.00 -11.00 -28.67
N ASN A 63 14.77 -10.67 -27.39
CA ASN A 63 13.46 -10.67 -26.79
C ASN A 63 12.59 -9.53 -27.36
N PRO A 64 11.26 -9.74 -27.45
CA PRO A 64 10.33 -8.69 -27.82
C PRO A 64 10.21 -7.62 -26.73
N ASP A 65 9.77 -6.42 -27.11
CA ASP A 65 9.39 -5.35 -26.19
C ASP A 65 8.40 -5.89 -25.13
N GLY A 66 8.58 -5.49 -23.86
CA GLY A 66 7.82 -5.99 -22.71
C GLY A 66 8.43 -7.21 -22.01
N ALA A 67 9.58 -7.71 -22.48
CA ALA A 67 10.34 -8.80 -21.86
C ALA A 67 11.72 -8.34 -21.34
N GLU A 68 11.83 -7.08 -20.93
CA GLU A 68 13.08 -6.43 -20.51
C GLU A 68 13.74 -7.17 -19.35
N GLY A 69 12.98 -7.69 -18.38
CA GLY A 69 13.54 -8.47 -17.27
C GLY A 69 14.32 -9.70 -17.76
N GLN A 70 13.79 -10.43 -18.75
CA GLN A 70 14.51 -11.54 -19.37
C GLN A 70 15.69 -11.05 -20.20
N ALA A 71 15.49 -10.04 -21.05
CA ALA A 71 16.55 -9.49 -21.89
C ALA A 71 17.76 -9.03 -21.07
N TYR A 72 17.52 -8.30 -19.98
CA TYR A 72 18.58 -7.77 -19.13
C TYR A 72 19.30 -8.89 -18.36
N THR A 73 18.55 -9.87 -17.85
CA THR A 73 19.12 -11.07 -17.23
C THR A 73 20.01 -11.84 -18.21
N GLU A 74 19.60 -11.95 -19.47
CA GLU A 74 20.40 -12.59 -20.52
C GLU A 74 21.69 -11.82 -20.84
N VAL A 75 21.67 -10.48 -20.83
CA VAL A 75 22.92 -9.68 -20.95
C VAL A 75 23.89 -9.98 -19.82
N LEU A 76 23.41 -10.06 -18.58
CA LEU A 76 24.23 -10.43 -17.42
C LEU A 76 24.80 -11.83 -17.62
N LEU A 77 23.97 -12.79 -18.02
CA LEU A 77 24.38 -14.17 -18.25
C LEU A 77 25.44 -14.28 -19.35
N ASP A 78 25.26 -13.58 -20.48
CA ASP A 78 26.22 -13.53 -21.58
C ASP A 78 27.55 -12.91 -21.14
N CYS A 79 27.52 -11.90 -20.25
CA CYS A 79 28.72 -11.30 -19.67
C CYS A 79 29.49 -12.30 -18.78
N LEU A 80 28.77 -13.01 -17.89
CA LEU A 80 29.37 -14.04 -17.04
C LEU A 80 29.94 -15.19 -17.88
N LEU A 81 29.20 -15.68 -18.88
CA LEU A 81 29.69 -16.72 -19.80
C LEU A 81 30.91 -16.27 -20.62
N ALA A 82 31.01 -14.98 -20.96
CA ALA A 82 32.17 -14.41 -21.66
C ALA A 82 33.41 -14.33 -20.77
N ASP A 83 33.22 -14.13 -19.47
CA ASP A 83 34.27 -14.09 -18.46
C ASP A 83 34.71 -15.50 -18.01
N ASP A 84 33.80 -16.46 -18.10
CA ASP A 84 33.97 -17.82 -17.61
C ASP A 84 35.08 -18.62 -18.31
N THR A 85 35.67 -19.57 -17.57
CA THR A 85 36.85 -20.34 -18.02
C THR A 85 36.65 -21.84 -18.06
N ASP A 86 35.53 -22.37 -17.56
CA ASP A 86 35.26 -23.81 -17.48
C ASP A 86 33.85 -24.24 -17.93
N ALA A 87 33.05 -23.31 -18.45
CA ALA A 87 31.66 -23.46 -18.86
C ALA A 87 30.68 -23.70 -17.69
N ASP A 88 31.02 -23.30 -16.47
CA ASP A 88 30.20 -23.45 -15.26
C ASP A 88 30.17 -22.18 -14.41
N ILE A 89 29.28 -21.25 -14.76
CA ILE A 89 29.14 -19.99 -14.01
C ILE A 89 28.59 -20.16 -12.59
N SER A 90 28.04 -21.33 -12.23
CA SER A 90 27.51 -21.58 -10.89
C SER A 90 28.59 -21.64 -9.81
N ASN A 91 29.86 -21.83 -10.22
CA ASN A 91 31.01 -21.84 -9.34
C ASN A 91 31.79 -20.50 -9.33
N GLY A 92 31.27 -19.50 -10.04
CA GLY A 92 31.82 -18.16 -10.19
C GLY A 92 32.82 -18.04 -11.35
N THR A 93 32.89 -16.85 -11.94
CA THR A 93 33.80 -16.48 -13.03
C THR A 93 34.97 -15.62 -12.52
N PRO A 94 36.07 -15.44 -13.28
CA PRO A 94 37.24 -14.64 -12.87
C PRO A 94 36.95 -13.24 -12.32
N ASN A 95 35.94 -12.56 -12.85
CA ASN A 95 35.50 -11.21 -12.52
C ASN A 95 34.03 -11.17 -12.03
N ASP A 96 33.48 -12.31 -11.61
CA ASP A 96 32.07 -12.47 -11.22
C ASP A 96 31.56 -11.37 -10.30
N ALA A 97 32.23 -11.14 -9.16
CA ALA A 97 31.84 -10.13 -8.20
C ALA A 97 31.83 -8.70 -8.79
N ALA A 98 32.72 -8.38 -9.74
CA ALA A 98 32.75 -7.07 -10.38
C ALA A 98 31.58 -6.89 -11.36
N ILE A 99 31.22 -7.96 -12.09
CA ILE A 99 30.13 -8.00 -13.06
C ILE A 99 28.78 -7.98 -12.34
N VAL A 100 28.55 -8.91 -11.41
CA VAL A 100 27.27 -9.05 -10.69
C VAL A 100 26.95 -7.78 -9.89
N GLU A 101 27.92 -7.21 -9.18
CA GLU A 101 27.68 -5.97 -8.42
C GLU A 101 27.40 -4.78 -9.35
N ALA A 102 28.04 -4.70 -10.52
CA ALA A 102 27.75 -3.66 -11.50
C ALA A 102 26.32 -3.76 -12.06
N PHE A 103 25.89 -4.95 -12.46
CA PHE A 103 24.53 -5.17 -12.99
C PHE A 103 23.46 -4.96 -11.91
N LYS A 104 23.76 -5.36 -10.67
CA LYS A 104 22.88 -5.16 -9.52
C LYS A 104 22.60 -3.68 -9.22
N LEU A 105 23.58 -2.78 -9.43
CA LEU A 105 23.36 -1.32 -9.31
C LEU A 105 22.26 -0.81 -10.26
N HIS A 106 21.97 -1.57 -11.32
CA HIS A 106 20.96 -1.29 -12.32
C HIS A 106 19.71 -2.20 -12.21
N GLY A 107 19.56 -2.93 -11.10
CA GLY A 107 18.39 -3.80 -10.85
C GLY A 107 18.38 -5.10 -11.66
N ILE A 108 19.53 -5.47 -12.23
CA ILE A 108 19.69 -6.68 -13.03
C ILE A 108 20.41 -7.73 -12.19
N THR A 109 19.76 -8.88 -11.98
CA THR A 109 20.21 -10.00 -11.15
C THR A 109 20.08 -11.30 -11.92
N LEU A 110 20.54 -12.42 -11.36
CA LEU A 110 20.47 -13.73 -12.01
C LEU A 110 19.03 -14.24 -12.20
N ILE A 111 18.07 -13.62 -11.49
CA ILE A 111 16.65 -13.97 -11.52
C ILE A 111 15.75 -12.74 -11.73
N SER A 112 16.22 -11.67 -12.38
CA SER A 112 15.37 -10.49 -12.67
C SER A 112 14.15 -10.80 -13.55
N ASN A 113 14.13 -11.96 -14.20
CA ASN A 113 12.98 -12.48 -14.95
C ASN A 113 11.98 -13.28 -14.10
N ALA A 114 12.26 -13.49 -12.81
CA ALA A 114 11.32 -14.12 -11.89
C ALA A 114 10.06 -13.27 -11.76
N VAL A 115 8.90 -13.93 -11.84
CA VAL A 115 7.61 -13.29 -11.59
C VAL A 115 7.03 -13.89 -10.32
N LEU A 116 6.91 -13.07 -9.29
CA LEU A 116 6.29 -13.43 -8.03
C LEU A 116 4.88 -12.84 -8.01
N THR A 117 3.88 -13.61 -7.59
CA THR A 117 2.52 -13.09 -7.38
C THR A 117 2.03 -13.44 -5.98
N HIS A 118 1.32 -12.51 -5.36
CA HIS A 118 0.79 -12.65 -4.01
C HIS A 118 -0.56 -11.93 -3.90
N ALA A 119 -1.52 -12.56 -3.25
CA ALA A 119 -2.76 -11.92 -2.85
C ALA A 119 -2.63 -11.34 -1.44
N ALA A 120 -2.79 -10.03 -1.30
CA ALA A 120 -2.62 -9.32 -0.04
C ALA A 120 -3.49 -9.91 1.09
N VAL A 121 -2.91 -10.08 2.27
CA VAL A 121 -3.62 -10.46 3.50
C VAL A 121 -3.99 -9.18 4.23
N GLU A 122 -5.19 -8.65 4.00
CA GLU A 122 -5.57 -7.33 4.50
C GLU A 122 -5.94 -7.30 5.99
N SER A 123 -6.35 -8.45 6.55
CA SER A 123 -6.73 -8.58 7.96
C SER A 123 -6.37 -9.94 8.53
N ALA A 124 -6.16 -9.99 9.85
CA ALA A 124 -5.94 -11.22 10.59
C ALA A 124 -6.54 -11.14 12.00
N ALA A 125 -6.82 -12.30 12.60
CA ALA A 125 -7.21 -12.36 14.01
C ALA A 125 -5.98 -12.22 14.92
N GLY A 126 -6.15 -11.52 16.04
CA GLY A 126 -5.09 -11.45 17.05
C GLY A 126 -4.76 -12.81 17.66
N ALA A 127 -3.54 -12.92 18.16
CA ALA A 127 -2.97 -14.13 18.75
C ALA A 127 -2.94 -15.36 17.83
N THR A 128 -3.11 -15.18 16.51
CA THR A 128 -2.97 -16.23 15.50
C THR A 128 -1.88 -15.87 14.50
N GLY A 129 -1.14 -16.87 14.01
CA GLY A 129 -0.14 -16.66 12.97
C GLY A 129 -0.80 -16.23 11.66
N ILE A 130 -0.13 -15.37 10.89
CA ILE A 130 -0.66 -14.81 9.66
C ILE A 130 -0.05 -15.61 8.49
N PRO A 131 -0.83 -16.46 7.79
CA PRO A 131 -0.32 -17.24 6.68
C PRO A 131 -0.06 -16.35 5.47
N ILE A 132 1.11 -16.52 4.86
CA ILE A 132 1.53 -15.79 3.65
C ILE A 132 1.81 -16.83 2.57
N SER A 133 1.19 -16.68 1.40
CA SER A 133 1.37 -17.57 0.25
C SER A 133 1.72 -16.76 -0.99
N ALA A 134 2.74 -17.18 -1.73
CA ALA A 134 3.13 -16.54 -2.99
C ALA A 134 3.38 -17.59 -4.07
N ASP A 135 3.13 -17.25 -5.33
CA ASP A 135 3.42 -18.08 -6.49
C ASP A 135 4.60 -17.48 -7.27
N LEU A 136 5.70 -18.22 -7.33
CA LEU A 136 6.91 -17.88 -8.07
C LEU A 136 6.96 -18.62 -9.40
N THR A 137 6.96 -17.87 -10.50
CA THR A 137 7.22 -18.40 -11.85
C THR A 137 8.65 -18.04 -12.26
N LEU A 138 9.48 -19.07 -12.42
CA LEU A 138 10.85 -18.95 -12.91
C LEU A 138 11.19 -20.19 -13.77
N GLY A 139 11.57 -19.96 -15.02
CA GLY A 139 11.90 -21.04 -15.97
C GLY A 139 13.30 -21.61 -15.78
N LEU A 140 13.58 -22.75 -16.41
CA LEU A 140 14.95 -23.23 -16.61
C LEU A 140 15.66 -22.39 -17.70
N PRO A 141 16.98 -22.13 -17.58
CA PRO A 141 17.88 -22.58 -16.52
C PRO A 141 17.91 -21.68 -15.27
N TRP A 142 17.17 -20.57 -15.25
CA TRP A 142 17.26 -19.55 -14.19
C TRP A 142 16.89 -20.07 -12.78
N SER A 143 16.05 -21.11 -12.69
CA SER A 143 15.73 -21.74 -11.40
C SER A 143 16.94 -22.36 -10.69
N ASP A 144 18.04 -22.63 -11.39
CA ASP A 144 19.28 -23.13 -10.79
C ASP A 144 20.01 -22.04 -9.98
N TYR A 145 19.66 -20.77 -10.18
CA TYR A 145 20.22 -19.61 -9.46
C TYR A 145 19.32 -19.09 -8.35
N LEU A 146 18.15 -19.69 -8.12
CA LEU A 146 17.25 -19.35 -7.02
C LEU A 146 17.75 -20.00 -5.72
N ASP A 147 17.91 -19.22 -4.64
CA ASP A 147 18.21 -19.74 -3.30
C ASP A 147 16.93 -19.92 -2.47
N ASP A 148 16.18 -18.85 -2.24
CA ASP A 148 14.99 -18.88 -1.37
C ASP A 148 13.90 -17.87 -1.77
N VAL A 149 12.70 -18.02 -1.21
CA VAL A 149 11.67 -16.97 -1.21
C VAL A 149 11.45 -16.53 0.23
N LYS A 150 11.44 -15.21 0.46
CA LYS A 150 11.40 -14.62 1.80
C LYS A 150 10.25 -13.65 1.91
N CYS A 151 9.61 -13.63 3.07
CA CYS A 151 8.71 -12.55 3.46
C CYS A 151 9.41 -11.71 4.53
N VAL A 152 9.37 -10.39 4.36
CA VAL A 152 9.97 -9.42 5.27
C VAL A 152 8.85 -8.55 5.80
N TYR A 153 8.77 -8.39 7.13
CA TYR A 153 7.65 -7.70 7.77
C TYR A 153 8.09 -6.77 8.90
N GLN A 154 7.27 -5.78 9.20
CA GLN A 154 7.44 -4.79 10.24
C GLN A 154 6.15 -4.69 11.06
N VAL A 155 6.28 -4.37 12.35
CA VAL A 155 5.15 -4.24 13.29
C VAL A 155 5.05 -2.80 13.78
N ASN A 156 3.88 -2.16 13.61
CA ASN A 156 3.53 -0.82 14.13
C ASN A 156 4.60 0.27 13.87
N ASP A 157 5.07 0.38 12.62
CA ASP A 157 6.12 1.30 12.17
C ASP A 157 7.31 1.47 13.14
N ASN A 158 7.75 0.36 13.73
CA ASN A 158 8.81 0.36 14.76
C ASN A 158 10.23 0.58 14.20
N GLY A 159 10.37 0.86 12.91
CA GLY A 159 11.65 0.95 12.17
C GLY A 159 12.45 -0.36 12.01
N SER A 160 11.94 -1.52 12.43
CA SER A 160 12.66 -2.80 12.38
C SER A 160 11.92 -3.84 11.55
N TRP A 161 12.59 -4.34 10.52
CA TRP A 161 12.07 -5.38 9.63
C TRP A 161 12.63 -6.75 10.01
N ASP A 162 11.74 -7.71 10.24
CA ASP A 162 12.06 -9.12 10.48
C ASP A 162 11.86 -9.92 9.19
N THR A 163 12.67 -10.97 9.00
CA THR A 163 12.57 -11.86 7.84
C THR A 163 12.08 -13.25 8.25
N ILE A 164 11.10 -13.77 7.53
CA ILE A 164 10.67 -15.16 7.58
C ILE A 164 11.04 -15.88 6.28
N PRO A 165 11.63 -17.09 6.33
CA PRO A 165 11.76 -17.92 5.15
C PRO A 165 10.40 -18.46 4.72
N MET A 166 10.20 -18.65 3.42
CA MET A 166 9.05 -19.35 2.86
C MET A 166 9.47 -20.74 2.39
N VAL A 167 8.55 -21.68 2.40
CA VAL A 167 8.80 -23.07 2.00
C VAL A 167 8.04 -23.36 0.72
N ASN A 168 8.72 -23.89 -0.31
CA ASN A 168 8.03 -24.40 -1.48
C ASN A 168 7.21 -25.64 -1.11
N THR A 169 5.88 -25.52 -1.13
CA THR A 169 4.97 -26.61 -0.74
C THR A 169 4.43 -27.38 -1.93
N SER A 170 4.32 -26.76 -3.10
CA SER A 170 4.03 -27.45 -4.36
C SER A 170 4.28 -26.57 -5.58
N GLY A 171 4.97 -27.09 -6.60
CA GLY A 171 5.11 -26.38 -7.88
C GLY A 171 5.72 -24.98 -7.71
N SER A 172 4.96 -23.95 -8.06
CA SER A 172 5.32 -22.53 -7.90
C SER A 172 4.99 -21.96 -6.53
N THR A 173 4.26 -22.68 -5.68
CA THR A 173 3.69 -22.13 -4.45
C THR A 173 4.68 -22.20 -3.30
N TRP A 174 4.92 -21.05 -2.68
CA TRP A 174 5.73 -20.85 -1.50
C TRP A 174 4.85 -20.36 -0.36
N GLU A 175 5.01 -20.93 0.83
CA GLU A 175 4.22 -20.59 2.01
C GLU A 175 5.11 -20.24 3.20
N GLY A 176 4.76 -19.18 3.91
CA GLY A 176 5.37 -18.73 5.15
C GLY A 176 4.30 -18.33 6.17
N GLN A 177 4.71 -18.02 7.39
CA GLN A 177 3.79 -17.55 8.42
C GLN A 177 4.45 -16.47 9.27
N ILE A 178 3.90 -15.25 9.22
CA ILE A 178 4.29 -14.20 10.16
C ILE A 178 3.82 -14.61 11.56
N PRO A 179 4.67 -14.51 12.60
CA PRO A 179 4.30 -14.89 13.96
C PRO A 179 3.05 -14.16 14.45
N ALA A 180 2.33 -14.79 15.39
CA ALA A 180 1.11 -14.24 15.95
C ALA A 180 1.32 -12.85 16.57
N GLN A 181 0.44 -11.91 16.22
CA GLN A 181 0.45 -10.53 16.73
C GLN A 181 -0.77 -10.28 17.62
N PRO A 182 -0.68 -9.40 18.64
CA PRO A 182 -1.85 -9.01 19.42
C PRO A 182 -2.85 -8.19 18.59
N ASN A 183 -4.09 -8.09 19.06
CA ASN A 183 -5.05 -7.11 18.51
C ASN A 183 -4.44 -5.70 18.56
N GLY A 184 -4.86 -4.84 17.63
CA GLY A 184 -4.36 -3.48 17.57
C GLY A 184 -2.96 -3.36 16.93
N THR A 185 -2.57 -4.37 16.13
CA THR A 185 -1.30 -4.38 15.41
C THR A 185 -1.49 -4.15 13.91
N VAL A 186 -0.72 -3.23 13.33
CA VAL A 186 -0.55 -3.10 11.89
C VAL A 186 0.74 -3.80 11.50
N VAL A 187 0.65 -4.77 10.58
CA VAL A 187 1.81 -5.45 10.00
C VAL A 187 2.00 -4.93 8.58
N ALA A 188 3.15 -4.31 8.31
CA ALA A 188 3.59 -4.00 6.95
C ALA A 188 4.49 -5.15 6.45
N TYR A 189 4.35 -5.61 5.21
CA TYR A 189 5.20 -6.68 4.68
C TYR A 189 5.39 -6.62 3.16
N TYR A 190 6.48 -7.23 2.70
CA TYR A 190 6.74 -7.54 1.30
C TYR A 190 7.33 -8.94 1.17
N ILE A 191 7.34 -9.48 -0.05
CA ILE A 191 7.87 -10.79 -0.38
C ILE A 191 8.88 -10.63 -1.52
N GLY A 192 9.93 -11.42 -1.56
CA GLY A 192 10.87 -11.44 -2.68
C GLY A 192 11.57 -12.78 -2.83
N ALA A 193 12.13 -13.02 -4.01
CA ALA A 193 12.96 -14.18 -4.32
C ALA A 193 14.44 -13.79 -4.20
N GLU A 194 15.24 -14.57 -3.51
CA GLU A 194 16.68 -14.34 -3.36
C GLU A 194 17.47 -15.31 -4.25
N ASP A 195 18.47 -14.79 -4.96
CA ASP A 195 19.39 -15.60 -5.74
C ASP A 195 20.54 -16.17 -4.90
N VAL A 196 21.33 -17.06 -5.49
CA VAL A 196 22.52 -17.68 -4.86
C VAL A 196 23.61 -16.68 -4.42
N ASN A 197 23.51 -15.41 -4.85
CA ASN A 197 24.40 -14.33 -4.44
C ASN A 197 23.83 -13.50 -3.28
N GLY A 198 22.67 -13.89 -2.74
CA GLY A 198 22.00 -13.18 -1.64
C GLY A 198 21.30 -11.90 -2.09
N VAL A 199 20.97 -11.76 -3.38
CA VAL A 199 20.30 -10.57 -3.92
C VAL A 199 18.80 -10.81 -4.02
N LEU A 200 18.02 -10.00 -3.30
CA LEU A 200 16.56 -10.02 -3.36
C LEU A 200 16.05 -9.38 -4.66
N SER A 201 15.23 -10.13 -5.38
CA SER A 201 14.64 -9.81 -6.69
C SER A 201 13.15 -10.16 -6.69
N ALA A 202 12.43 -9.82 -7.77
CA ALA A 202 10.99 -10.09 -7.90
C ALA A 202 10.21 -9.69 -6.63
N VAL A 203 10.50 -8.50 -6.12
CA VAL A 203 9.93 -8.02 -4.86
C VAL A 203 8.50 -7.59 -5.11
N GLU A 204 7.58 -8.14 -4.32
CA GLU A 204 6.18 -7.78 -4.31
C GLU A 204 5.78 -7.25 -2.93
N PRO A 205 5.31 -6.00 -2.83
CA PRO A 205 5.09 -5.08 -3.94
C PRO A 205 6.38 -4.50 -4.52
N ILE A 206 6.38 -4.18 -5.81
CA ILE A 206 7.53 -3.60 -6.52
C ILE A 206 8.09 -2.40 -5.73
N MET A 207 9.42 -2.41 -5.51
CA MET A 207 10.19 -1.41 -4.76
C MET A 207 9.89 -1.28 -3.26
N ALA A 208 9.13 -2.19 -2.64
CA ALA A 208 8.87 -2.10 -1.20
C ALA A 208 10.13 -2.28 -0.32
N ASN A 209 11.22 -2.82 -0.88
CA ASN A 209 12.51 -3.04 -0.20
C ASN A 209 13.55 -1.93 -0.47
N ASN A 210 13.21 -0.88 -1.21
CA ASN A 210 14.15 0.18 -1.59
C ASN A 210 14.41 1.19 -0.46
N ALA A 211 15.47 2.00 -0.62
CA ALA A 211 15.78 3.09 0.31
C ALA A 211 14.68 4.16 0.35
N ASP A 212 14.08 4.47 -0.81
CA ASP A 212 12.84 5.23 -0.96
C ASP A 212 11.73 4.24 -1.37
N PRO A 213 11.11 3.54 -0.41
CA PRO A 213 10.27 2.39 -0.71
C PRO A 213 8.91 2.80 -1.30
N ASN A 214 8.37 1.93 -2.16
CA ASN A 214 6.95 1.95 -2.49
C ASN A 214 6.13 1.33 -1.34
N LEU A 215 4.80 1.44 -1.39
CA LEU A 215 3.93 0.88 -0.37
C LEU A 215 4.11 -0.65 -0.24
N PRO A 216 4.38 -1.17 0.97
CA PRO A 216 4.27 -2.59 1.26
C PRO A 216 2.79 -3.02 1.30
N PHE A 217 2.54 -4.31 1.53
CA PHE A 217 1.23 -4.79 1.94
C PHE A 217 0.99 -4.46 3.41
N TYR A 218 -0.28 -4.25 3.80
CA TYR A 218 -0.66 -3.97 5.18
C TYR A 218 -1.75 -4.93 5.68
N THR A 219 -1.46 -5.64 6.76
CA THR A 219 -2.43 -6.47 7.49
C THR A 219 -2.89 -5.78 8.76
N LEU A 220 -4.20 -5.63 8.95
CA LEU A 220 -4.79 -5.15 10.20
C LEU A 220 -5.11 -6.34 11.11
N VAL A 221 -4.40 -6.46 12.23
CA VAL A 221 -4.57 -7.56 13.18
C VAL A 221 -5.52 -7.15 14.29
N GLY A 222 -6.69 -7.81 14.35
CA GLY A 222 -7.68 -7.58 15.40
C GLY A 222 -8.29 -6.17 15.36
N TYR A 223 -8.74 -5.74 14.18
CA TYR A 223 -9.39 -4.45 13.94
C TYR A 223 -10.82 -4.63 13.42
N THR A 224 -11.71 -3.71 13.75
CA THR A 224 -13.06 -3.59 13.17
C THR A 224 -13.23 -2.26 12.46
N LEU A 225 -13.98 -2.26 11.36
CA LEU A 225 -14.32 -1.04 10.61
C LEU A 225 -15.35 -0.23 11.40
N GLU A 226 -15.06 1.04 11.64
CA GLU A 226 -15.90 1.95 12.42
C GLU A 226 -16.54 3.06 11.57
N ALA A 227 -15.86 3.50 10.50
CA ALA A 227 -16.37 4.50 9.56
C ALA A 227 -15.70 4.37 8.19
N GLN A 228 -16.40 4.79 7.13
CA GLN A 228 -15.90 4.79 5.75
C GLN A 228 -16.29 6.07 5.00
N GLU A 229 -15.43 6.49 4.08
CA GLU A 229 -15.71 7.45 3.02
C GLU A 229 -15.31 6.81 1.68
N ASP A 230 -16.29 6.62 0.78
CA ASP A 230 -16.13 5.98 -0.52
C ASP A 230 -16.42 6.92 -1.70
N GLY A 231 -15.97 8.17 -1.58
CA GLY A 231 -16.10 9.14 -2.67
C GLY A 231 -17.55 9.55 -2.95
N ALA A 232 -18.40 9.53 -1.93
CA ALA A 232 -19.85 9.77 -2.02
C ALA A 232 -20.62 8.74 -2.88
N ASP A 233 -20.12 7.52 -3.07
CA ASP A 233 -20.82 6.45 -3.76
C ASP A 233 -21.97 5.87 -2.92
N PHE A 234 -21.66 5.44 -1.69
CA PHE A 234 -22.61 4.76 -0.81
C PHE A 234 -22.51 5.21 0.65
N ILE A 235 -21.31 5.49 1.15
CA ILE A 235 -21.02 5.77 2.56
C ILE A 235 -20.13 7.01 2.68
N SER A 236 -20.59 7.97 3.47
CA SER A 236 -19.83 9.17 3.86
C SER A 236 -20.03 9.37 5.36
N ASP A 237 -19.29 8.58 6.14
CA ASP A 237 -19.31 8.62 7.61
C ASP A 237 -18.33 9.66 8.17
N PHE A 238 -17.35 10.04 7.36
CA PHE A 238 -16.44 11.14 7.68
C PHE A 238 -17.19 12.46 7.49
N GLY A 239 -16.71 13.53 8.15
CA GLY A 239 -17.26 14.87 7.96
C GLY A 239 -17.06 15.37 6.52
N ASN A 240 -17.10 16.69 6.31
CA ASN A 240 -16.86 17.20 4.96
C ASN A 240 -15.37 17.11 4.59
N TRP A 241 -15.14 16.98 3.28
CA TRP A 241 -13.83 17.08 2.65
C TRP A 241 -13.76 18.38 1.85
N ASN A 242 -12.65 19.09 1.98
CA ASN A 242 -12.37 20.32 1.26
C ASN A 242 -11.27 20.07 0.24
N ALA A 243 -11.60 20.22 -1.05
CA ALA A 243 -10.62 20.27 -2.11
C ALA A 243 -10.13 21.71 -2.30
N GLY A 244 -8.82 21.88 -2.27
CA GLY A 244 -8.17 23.19 -2.30
C GLY A 244 -7.98 23.76 -0.89
N VAL A 245 -6.73 24.11 -0.58
CA VAL A 245 -6.37 24.89 0.63
C VAL A 245 -5.76 26.24 0.22
N PRO A 246 -5.73 27.26 1.10
CA PRO A 246 -5.24 28.60 0.73
C PRO A 246 -3.81 28.68 0.18
N ASP A 247 -2.96 27.69 0.44
CA ASP A 247 -1.58 27.59 -0.05
C ASP A 247 -1.42 26.65 -1.27
N ASP A 248 -2.51 26.13 -1.83
CA ASP A 248 -2.49 25.47 -3.12
C ASP A 248 -2.28 26.48 -4.25
N ASN A 249 -1.49 26.09 -5.23
CA ASN A 249 -1.06 26.97 -6.33
C ASN A 249 -0.93 26.24 -7.67
N ALA A 250 -1.37 24.98 -7.77
CA ALA A 250 -1.43 24.29 -9.05
C ALA A 250 -2.34 25.04 -10.03
N SER A 251 -1.90 25.21 -11.28
CA SER A 251 -2.67 25.92 -12.31
C SER A 251 -3.79 25.09 -12.93
N THR A 252 -3.66 23.78 -12.90
CA THR A 252 -4.53 22.71 -13.43
C THR A 252 -4.41 21.50 -12.49
N GLY A 253 -5.19 20.44 -12.73
CA GLY A 253 -5.06 19.21 -11.94
C GLY A 253 -5.48 19.32 -10.49
N GLN A 254 -6.30 20.32 -10.12
CA GLN A 254 -6.79 20.41 -8.75
C GLN A 254 -7.65 19.18 -8.41
N TRP A 255 -7.60 18.74 -7.15
CA TRP A 255 -8.45 17.65 -6.69
C TRP A 255 -9.93 17.90 -7.00
N GLU A 256 -10.58 16.91 -7.60
CA GLU A 256 -12.01 16.90 -7.87
C GLU A 256 -12.60 15.53 -7.51
N LEU A 257 -13.79 15.55 -6.90
CA LEU A 257 -14.57 14.34 -6.63
C LEU A 257 -15.49 14.07 -7.83
N THR A 258 -15.22 13.01 -8.57
CA THR A 258 -15.87 12.77 -9.87
C THR A 258 -15.73 11.31 -10.28
N SER A 259 -16.42 10.92 -11.35
CA SER A 259 -16.19 9.63 -11.96
C SER A 259 -14.90 9.67 -12.79
N PRO A 260 -13.92 8.80 -12.52
CA PRO A 260 -12.63 8.86 -13.20
C PRO A 260 -12.78 8.72 -14.71
N LEU A 261 -11.88 9.35 -15.44
CA LEU A 261 -11.74 9.21 -16.89
C LEU A 261 -10.28 8.94 -17.17
N GLY A 262 -9.98 7.72 -17.63
CA GLY A 262 -8.60 7.31 -17.82
C GLY A 262 -7.85 8.15 -18.85
N SER A 263 -6.54 8.11 -18.71
CA SER A 263 -5.57 8.74 -19.61
C SER A 263 -4.50 7.72 -19.95
N TRP A 264 -4.05 7.66 -21.21
CA TRP A 264 -3.14 6.63 -21.71
C TRP A 264 -2.08 7.20 -22.63
N GLY A 265 -0.86 6.64 -22.58
CA GLY A 265 0.16 6.89 -23.60
C GLY A 265 -0.29 6.42 -24.98
N THR A 266 -0.97 5.27 -25.05
CA THR A 266 -1.68 4.76 -26.23
C THR A 266 -3.16 4.56 -25.89
N PRO A 267 -4.09 5.35 -26.49
CA PRO A 267 -5.51 5.29 -26.14
C PRO A 267 -6.10 3.88 -26.15
N GLY A 268 -6.61 3.45 -24.99
CA GLY A 268 -7.24 2.13 -24.80
C GLY A 268 -6.29 0.97 -24.48
N ASP A 269 -4.98 1.21 -24.39
CA ASP A 269 -4.01 0.20 -23.96
C ASP A 269 -3.71 0.33 -22.47
N ASN A 270 -4.27 -0.59 -21.67
CA ASN A 270 -4.15 -0.59 -20.21
C ASN A 270 -2.69 -0.64 -19.69
N SER A 271 -1.74 -1.16 -20.48
CA SER A 271 -0.32 -1.16 -20.10
C SER A 271 0.31 0.23 -20.09
N THR A 272 -0.35 1.21 -20.74
CA THR A 272 0.10 2.60 -20.85
C THR A 272 -0.79 3.56 -20.07
N MET A 273 -1.67 3.06 -19.21
CA MET A 273 -2.58 3.88 -18.40
C MET A 273 -1.79 4.74 -17.43
N VAL A 274 -2.18 6.01 -17.30
CA VAL A 274 -1.53 7.05 -16.50
C VAL A 274 -2.46 7.56 -15.40
N ALA A 275 -3.69 7.93 -15.77
CA ALA A 275 -4.77 8.22 -14.84
C ALA A 275 -5.76 7.05 -14.84
N PRO A 276 -6.35 6.69 -13.68
CA PRO A 276 -7.27 5.56 -13.60
C PRO A 276 -8.55 5.81 -14.41
N ASP A 277 -9.09 4.76 -15.02
CA ASP A 277 -10.38 4.78 -15.72
C ASP A 277 -11.56 4.28 -14.87
N HIS A 278 -11.29 3.86 -13.64
CA HIS A 278 -12.26 3.38 -12.67
C HIS A 278 -11.85 3.76 -11.24
N GLN A 279 -12.85 3.95 -10.39
CA GLN A 279 -12.70 4.11 -8.95
C GLN A 279 -12.43 2.73 -8.29
N HIS A 280 -12.07 2.69 -7.02
CA HIS A 280 -11.69 1.43 -6.33
C HIS A 280 -12.89 0.67 -5.72
N THR A 281 -13.78 1.36 -5.00
CA THR A 281 -15.03 0.85 -4.41
C THR A 281 -15.83 -0.10 -5.34
N PRO A 282 -16.03 -1.39 -4.98
CA PRO A 282 -16.80 -2.32 -5.80
C PRO A 282 -18.23 -1.86 -6.08
N GLY A 283 -18.55 -1.64 -7.36
CA GLY A 283 -19.87 -1.16 -7.81
C GLY A 283 -20.08 0.36 -7.69
N GLY A 284 -19.09 1.08 -7.17
CA GLY A 284 -19.05 2.54 -7.10
C GLY A 284 -18.90 3.24 -8.44
N SER A 285 -18.90 4.57 -8.43
CA SER A 285 -18.82 5.46 -9.59
C SER A 285 -17.90 6.66 -9.39
N PHE A 286 -17.62 7.06 -8.16
CA PHE A 286 -16.89 8.28 -7.83
C PHE A 286 -15.64 8.01 -7.00
N CYS A 287 -14.60 8.81 -7.23
CA CYS A 287 -13.43 8.90 -6.35
C CYS A 287 -12.83 10.30 -6.46
N TRP A 288 -11.86 10.61 -5.61
CA TRP A 288 -11.05 11.81 -5.79
C TRP A 288 -10.02 11.57 -6.90
N VAL A 289 -9.86 12.51 -7.82
CA VAL A 289 -8.80 12.52 -8.84
C VAL A 289 -8.18 13.92 -8.95
N THR A 290 -6.91 14.01 -9.33
CA THR A 290 -6.24 15.30 -9.59
C THR A 290 -6.52 15.77 -11.00
N GLY A 291 -7.59 16.54 -11.18
CA GLY A 291 -8.08 16.96 -12.49
C GLY A 291 -8.60 15.79 -13.33
N ARG A 292 -9.68 16.03 -14.05
CA ARG A 292 -10.21 15.03 -14.99
C ARG A 292 -10.10 15.54 -16.43
N GLY A 293 -9.60 14.68 -17.31
CA GLY A 293 -9.60 14.95 -18.75
C GLY A 293 -11.02 15.10 -19.34
N THR A 294 -11.09 15.48 -20.61
CA THR A 294 -12.38 15.61 -21.31
C THR A 294 -12.68 14.45 -22.26
N SER A 295 -11.65 13.74 -22.71
CA SER A 295 -11.71 12.57 -23.58
C SER A 295 -10.64 11.54 -23.21
N THR A 296 -10.93 10.26 -23.39
CA THR A 296 -9.96 9.15 -23.24
C THR A 296 -8.87 9.14 -24.32
N THR A 297 -8.98 10.02 -25.31
CA THR A 297 -8.00 10.19 -26.40
C THR A 297 -7.24 11.51 -26.30
N ASP A 298 -7.45 12.28 -25.22
CA ASP A 298 -6.65 13.47 -24.95
C ASP A 298 -5.19 13.05 -24.76
N GLY A 299 -4.26 13.94 -25.11
CA GLY A 299 -2.84 13.70 -24.86
C GLY A 299 -2.56 13.62 -23.35
N LEU A 300 -1.48 12.94 -22.97
CA LEU A 300 -0.98 12.99 -21.60
C LEU A 300 -0.69 14.45 -21.20
N GLY A 301 -1.03 14.81 -19.97
CA GLY A 301 -0.77 16.15 -19.42
C GLY A 301 -1.78 17.24 -19.81
N VAL A 302 -3.00 16.88 -20.22
CA VAL A 302 -4.02 17.89 -20.57
C VAL A 302 -4.66 18.52 -19.34
N ASN A 303 -4.77 17.77 -18.24
CA ASN A 303 -5.36 18.27 -16.99
C ASN A 303 -4.72 17.64 -15.76
N ASP A 304 -3.45 17.26 -15.85
CA ASP A 304 -2.66 16.79 -14.72
C ASP A 304 -2.30 17.97 -13.81
N VAL A 305 -1.65 17.69 -12.68
CA VAL A 305 -1.19 18.75 -11.76
C VAL A 305 -0.07 19.53 -12.44
N ASP A 306 -0.26 20.84 -12.68
CA ASP A 306 0.81 21.70 -13.21
C ASP A 306 1.27 22.76 -12.19
N ALA A 307 2.60 22.93 -12.12
CA ALA A 307 3.27 24.13 -11.61
C ALA A 307 2.87 24.57 -10.18
N GLY A 308 2.63 23.62 -9.30
CA GLY A 308 2.28 23.87 -7.92
C GLY A 308 1.89 22.61 -7.17
N LYS A 309 0.96 22.76 -6.24
CA LYS A 309 0.35 21.64 -5.52
C LYS A 309 -1.15 21.81 -5.40
N THR A 310 -1.82 20.68 -5.22
CA THR A 310 -3.22 20.59 -4.84
C THR A 310 -3.39 19.69 -3.63
N THR A 311 -4.35 20.02 -2.77
CA THR A 311 -4.63 19.34 -1.51
C THR A 311 -6.11 19.00 -1.40
N VAL A 312 -6.42 17.79 -0.94
CA VAL A 312 -7.74 17.45 -0.39
C VAL A 312 -7.60 17.21 1.12
N GLU A 313 -8.46 17.84 1.91
CA GLU A 313 -8.35 17.91 3.37
C GLU A 313 -9.66 17.53 4.05
N LEU A 314 -9.57 16.64 5.02
CA LEU A 314 -10.66 16.25 5.89
C LEU A 314 -10.88 17.31 6.98
N GLU A 315 -12.13 17.75 7.15
CA GLU A 315 -12.52 18.58 8.30
C GLU A 315 -12.27 17.87 9.64
N SER A 316 -12.12 18.67 10.70
CA SER A 316 -11.85 18.16 12.04
C SER A 316 -12.82 17.06 12.49
N ILE A 317 -12.30 15.87 12.81
CA ILE A 317 -13.06 14.75 13.38
C ILE A 317 -12.63 14.44 14.83
N ASP A 318 -13.53 13.83 15.60
CA ASP A 318 -13.26 13.43 16.98
C ASP A 318 -12.86 11.96 17.08
N LEU A 319 -11.57 11.71 17.39
CA LEU A 319 -11.04 10.38 17.63
C LEU A 319 -10.70 10.12 19.10
N SER A 320 -11.07 11.01 20.02
CA SER A 320 -10.66 10.95 21.43
C SER A 320 -11.22 9.74 22.19
N SER A 321 -12.31 9.14 21.69
CA SER A 321 -12.96 7.96 22.28
C SER A 321 -12.44 6.62 21.75
N TYR A 322 -11.63 6.63 20.68
CA TYR A 322 -11.07 5.43 20.07
C TYR A 322 -9.89 4.91 20.89
N VAL A 323 -9.71 3.58 20.91
CA VAL A 323 -8.69 2.94 21.74
C VAL A 323 -7.33 2.95 21.04
N ASN A 324 -7.32 2.52 19.78
CA ASN A 324 -6.12 2.34 19.00
C ASN A 324 -6.43 2.40 17.50
N PRO A 325 -6.88 3.56 16.99
CA PRO A 325 -7.44 3.64 15.66
C PRO A 325 -6.39 3.56 14.55
N VAL A 326 -6.81 3.00 13.42
CA VAL A 326 -6.07 2.93 12.16
C VAL A 326 -6.86 3.66 11.09
N ILE A 327 -6.16 4.41 10.24
CA ILE A 327 -6.72 4.86 8.97
C ILE A 327 -6.11 4.02 7.85
N SER A 328 -6.95 3.57 6.92
CA SER A 328 -6.50 3.05 5.64
C SER A 328 -7.13 3.82 4.48
N TYR A 329 -6.44 3.88 3.35
CA TYR A 329 -6.95 4.51 2.13
C TYR A 329 -6.36 3.81 0.91
N TRP A 330 -7.04 3.91 -0.23
CA TRP A 330 -6.53 3.47 -1.52
C TRP A 330 -6.08 4.67 -2.34
N ARG A 331 -4.88 4.59 -2.91
CA ARG A 331 -4.34 5.63 -3.79
C ARG A 331 -3.88 5.08 -5.12
N TRP A 332 -3.91 5.95 -6.12
CA TRP A 332 -3.21 5.85 -7.40
C TRP A 332 -2.27 7.05 -7.49
N TYR A 333 -1.03 6.87 -7.97
CA TYR A 333 -0.12 8.00 -8.09
C TYR A 333 0.94 7.78 -9.16
N THR A 334 1.18 8.76 -10.02
CA THR A 334 2.30 8.74 -10.96
C THR A 334 2.85 10.14 -11.19
N ASN A 335 4.17 10.24 -11.33
CA ASN A 335 4.94 11.44 -11.68
C ASN A 335 6.04 11.15 -12.73
N ASN A 336 6.06 9.93 -13.26
CA ASN A 336 6.99 9.51 -14.31
C ASN A 336 6.34 8.95 -15.61
N PRO A 337 5.13 9.39 -16.04
CA PRO A 337 4.60 8.97 -17.34
C PRO A 337 5.58 9.29 -18.48
N PRO A 338 5.58 8.47 -19.55
CA PRO A 338 6.35 8.78 -20.75
C PRO A 338 6.01 10.18 -21.26
N SER A 339 6.99 10.88 -21.85
CA SER A 339 6.90 12.26 -22.35
C SER A 339 6.84 13.39 -21.32
N GLY A 340 6.78 13.10 -20.02
CA GLY A 340 6.92 14.12 -18.98
C GLY A 340 8.36 14.65 -18.86
N ALA A 341 8.51 15.91 -18.46
CA ALA A 341 9.81 16.45 -18.07
C ALA A 341 10.12 16.06 -16.62
N ASN A 342 11.39 15.99 -16.24
CA ASN A 342 11.81 15.72 -14.85
C ASN A 342 11.06 14.56 -14.13
N PRO A 343 10.92 13.36 -14.72
CA PRO A 343 10.21 12.26 -14.08
C PRO A 343 10.77 11.92 -12.69
N ASN A 344 9.93 11.36 -11.81
CA ASN A 344 10.29 11.00 -10.42
C ASN A 344 10.72 12.20 -9.54
N ALA A 345 10.37 13.43 -9.93
CA ALA A 345 10.80 14.65 -9.22
C ALA A 345 9.87 15.07 -8.09
N ASP A 346 8.60 14.67 -8.16
CA ASP A 346 7.52 15.29 -7.42
C ASP A 346 6.89 14.36 -6.38
N TRP A 347 6.18 14.95 -5.42
CA TRP A 347 5.75 14.23 -4.23
C TRP A 347 4.26 13.90 -4.22
N TRP A 348 3.97 12.70 -3.73
CA TRP A 348 2.74 12.36 -3.02
C TRP A 348 3.02 12.46 -1.51
N GLN A 349 2.19 13.20 -0.78
CA GLN A 349 2.36 13.36 0.67
C GLN A 349 1.03 13.26 1.42
N VAL A 350 1.04 12.55 2.54
CA VAL A 350 -0.10 12.42 3.45
C VAL A 350 0.30 12.88 4.83
N TYR A 351 -0.58 13.67 5.44
CA TYR A 351 -0.34 14.25 6.76
C TYR A 351 -1.52 14.01 7.69
N ILE A 352 -1.23 13.93 8.99
CA ILE A 352 -2.20 13.95 10.07
C ILE A 352 -1.91 15.09 11.04
N SER A 353 -2.97 15.73 11.54
CA SER A 353 -2.92 16.74 12.60
C SER A 353 -3.83 16.31 13.75
N ASN A 354 -3.44 16.67 14.97
CA ASN A 354 -4.24 16.45 16.17
C ASN A 354 -4.62 17.75 16.91
N ASP A 355 -4.37 18.91 16.30
CA ASP A 355 -4.60 20.23 16.88
C ASP A 355 -5.39 21.16 15.96
N GLY A 356 -6.22 20.59 15.08
CA GLY A 356 -7.06 21.35 14.14
C GLY A 356 -6.25 22.07 13.06
N GLY A 357 -5.15 21.45 12.60
CA GLY A 357 -4.30 21.96 11.52
C GLY A 357 -3.23 22.96 11.96
N GLY A 358 -2.99 23.12 13.28
CA GLY A 358 -1.92 23.95 13.82
C GLY A 358 -0.52 23.37 13.59
N SER A 359 -0.40 22.04 13.63
CA SER A 359 0.80 21.27 13.32
C SER A 359 0.44 19.95 12.65
N TRP A 360 1.37 19.42 11.85
CA TRP A 360 1.15 18.26 10.98
C TRP A 360 2.32 17.27 11.12
N SER A 361 2.00 15.98 11.19
CA SER A 361 2.94 14.85 11.15
C SER A 361 2.83 14.13 9.82
N PHE A 362 3.95 13.67 9.27
CA PHE A 362 3.99 12.89 8.04
C PHE A 362 3.51 11.46 8.29
N ILE A 363 2.69 10.96 7.37
CA ILE A 363 2.25 9.56 7.30
C ILE A 363 2.90 8.86 6.11
N GLU A 364 2.89 9.52 4.97
CA GLU A 364 3.46 9.00 3.74
C GLU A 364 4.12 10.15 2.98
N GLU A 365 5.32 9.90 2.45
CA GLU A 365 6.06 10.82 1.59
C GLU A 365 6.80 9.99 0.56
N THR A 366 6.42 10.09 -0.72
CA THR A 366 7.03 9.28 -1.77
C THR A 366 7.00 9.99 -3.12
N LYS A 367 8.00 9.68 -3.95
CA LYS A 367 8.02 10.02 -5.38
C LYS A 367 7.84 8.80 -6.27
N VAL A 368 7.73 7.62 -5.68
CA VAL A 368 7.63 6.37 -6.42
C VAL A 368 6.25 6.31 -7.06
N SER A 369 6.24 6.24 -8.39
CA SER A 369 5.03 6.09 -9.18
C SER A 369 4.50 4.66 -9.09
N GLU A 370 3.19 4.54 -8.97
CA GLU A 370 2.44 3.29 -8.95
C GLU A 370 1.09 3.53 -9.64
N ARG A 371 1.00 3.03 -10.86
CA ARG A 371 -0.18 3.17 -11.75
C ARG A 371 -1.12 2.00 -11.53
N ASN A 372 -1.46 1.79 -10.27
CA ASN A 372 -2.43 0.82 -9.79
C ASN A 372 -3.02 1.30 -8.46
N TRP A 373 -4.23 0.87 -8.14
CA TRP A 373 -4.82 1.14 -6.82
C TRP A 373 -4.06 0.37 -5.75
N ARG A 374 -3.50 1.09 -4.78
CA ARG A 374 -2.77 0.50 -3.64
C ARG A 374 -3.28 1.01 -2.32
N ARG A 375 -3.38 0.08 -1.37
CA ARG A 375 -3.80 0.35 -0.01
C ARG A 375 -2.61 0.76 0.86
N ASN A 376 -2.73 1.89 1.53
CA ASN A 376 -1.94 2.22 2.71
C ASN A 376 -2.80 2.01 3.96
N ALA A 377 -2.18 1.59 5.06
CA ALA A 377 -2.81 1.64 6.37
C ALA A 377 -1.78 1.98 7.47
N PHE A 378 -2.15 2.87 8.37
CA PHE A 378 -1.27 3.29 9.47
C PHE A 378 -2.03 3.46 10.76
N ARG A 379 -1.36 3.16 11.87
CA ARG A 379 -1.91 3.34 13.22
C ARG A 379 -1.64 4.76 13.69
N ILE A 380 -2.69 5.51 14.00
CA ILE A 380 -2.58 6.95 14.30
C ILE A 380 -1.64 7.21 15.48
N LYS A 381 -1.65 6.32 16.48
CA LYS A 381 -0.86 6.42 17.71
C LYS A 381 0.65 6.29 17.51
N ASP A 382 1.10 5.84 16.34
CA ASP A 382 2.53 5.77 16.02
C ASP A 382 3.06 7.14 15.56
N TYR A 383 2.18 8.07 15.16
CA TYR A 383 2.54 9.38 14.64
C TYR A 383 2.09 10.54 15.54
N THR A 384 0.94 10.42 16.20
CA THR A 384 0.38 11.49 17.02
C THR A 384 -0.53 10.96 18.13
N THR A 385 -1.04 11.87 18.97
CA THR A 385 -2.00 11.54 20.04
C THR A 385 -3.42 11.81 19.60
N LEU A 386 -4.36 10.99 20.07
CA LEU A 386 -5.78 11.13 19.73
C LEU A 386 -6.39 12.34 20.43
N THR A 387 -7.11 13.16 19.67
CA THR A 387 -7.85 14.30 20.18
C THR A 387 -9.23 14.38 19.53
N ASN A 388 -10.02 15.36 19.93
CA ASN A 388 -11.28 15.68 19.28
C ASN A 388 -11.12 16.64 18.07
N ASN A 389 -9.88 16.98 17.71
CA ASN A 389 -9.54 17.91 16.63
C ASN A 389 -8.57 17.29 15.62
N MET A 390 -8.86 16.07 15.17
CA MET A 390 -8.01 15.35 14.23
C MET A 390 -8.32 15.79 12.80
N MET A 391 -7.29 16.04 11.99
CA MET A 391 -7.43 16.35 10.56
C MET A 391 -6.45 15.51 9.75
N MET A 392 -6.77 15.31 8.47
CA MET A 392 -5.93 14.60 7.52
C MET A 392 -5.93 15.34 6.19
N ARG A 393 -4.82 15.33 5.47
CA ARG A 393 -4.75 15.87 4.11
C ARG A 393 -3.84 15.06 3.21
N PHE A 394 -4.19 15.08 1.92
CA PHE A 394 -3.47 14.43 0.84
C PHE A 394 -3.02 15.49 -0.14
N VAL A 395 -1.71 15.59 -0.35
CA VAL A 395 -1.06 16.64 -1.14
C VAL A 395 -0.34 16.01 -2.31
N VAL A 396 -0.59 16.56 -3.50
CA VAL A 396 0.08 16.16 -4.75
C VAL A 396 0.73 17.40 -5.34
N SER A 397 1.99 17.30 -5.71
CA SER A 397 2.75 18.41 -6.31
C SER A 397 3.19 18.11 -7.73
N ASP A 398 3.35 19.16 -8.53
CA ASP A 398 4.19 19.21 -9.72
C ASP A 398 5.05 20.48 -9.68
N SER A 399 6.35 20.30 -9.52
CA SER A 399 7.34 21.37 -9.42
C SER A 399 7.97 21.67 -10.77
N THR A 400 7.83 22.91 -11.23
CA THR A 400 8.60 23.37 -12.41
C THR A 400 10.09 23.46 -12.07
N ARG A 401 10.95 22.87 -12.93
CA ARG A 401 12.41 22.84 -12.73
C ARG A 401 13.16 23.45 -13.92
N PRO A 402 13.29 24.79 -13.97
CA PRO A 402 14.01 25.46 -15.03
C PRO A 402 15.50 25.09 -15.05
N GLY A 403 16.05 24.78 -16.22
CA GLY A 403 17.46 24.45 -16.41
C GLY A 403 17.82 22.99 -16.14
N GLN A 404 16.83 22.12 -15.90
CA GLN A 404 17.01 20.67 -15.80
C GLN A 404 16.61 19.95 -17.11
N TYR A 405 16.75 18.62 -17.12
CA TYR A 405 16.39 17.79 -18.28
C TYR A 405 14.92 18.02 -18.67
N LEU A 406 14.70 18.43 -19.94
CA LEU A 406 13.39 18.76 -20.51
C LEU A 406 12.64 19.98 -19.90
N ASP A 407 13.33 20.98 -19.31
CA ASP A 407 12.78 22.31 -18.92
C ASP A 407 11.24 22.34 -18.68
N GLY A 408 10.76 21.87 -17.53
CA GLY A 408 9.32 21.71 -17.26
C GLY A 408 9.00 21.11 -15.88
N GLY A 409 7.74 20.71 -15.67
CA GLY A 409 7.28 19.88 -14.55
C GLY A 409 7.12 18.41 -14.96
N SER A 410 6.89 17.54 -13.98
CA SER A 410 6.48 16.15 -14.22
C SER A 410 5.09 16.08 -14.81
N LEU A 411 4.73 14.94 -15.41
CA LEU A 411 3.34 14.62 -15.66
C LEU A 411 2.76 13.94 -14.43
N VAL A 412 1.85 14.60 -13.71
CA VAL A 412 1.42 14.15 -12.37
C VAL A 412 -0.08 13.86 -12.28
N GLU A 413 -0.41 12.58 -12.14
CA GLU A 413 -1.80 12.11 -11.96
C GLU A 413 -1.92 11.33 -10.65
N ALA A 414 -2.98 11.58 -9.89
CA ALA A 414 -3.27 10.88 -8.65
C ALA A 414 -4.77 10.67 -8.45
N ALA A 415 -5.10 9.64 -7.67
CA ALA A 415 -6.45 9.37 -7.23
C ALA A 415 -6.46 8.85 -5.78
N LEU A 416 -7.58 9.06 -5.09
CA LEU A 416 -7.80 8.65 -3.71
C LEU A 416 -9.23 8.12 -3.55
N ASP A 417 -9.37 6.99 -2.87
CA ASP A 417 -10.66 6.36 -2.61
C ASP A 417 -10.63 5.50 -1.33
N ASP A 418 -11.80 5.06 -0.88
CA ASP A 418 -11.99 4.07 0.18
C ASP A 418 -11.22 4.40 1.48
N ILE A 419 -11.43 5.60 2.00
CA ILE A 419 -10.83 6.06 3.26
C ILE A 419 -11.62 5.44 4.41
N ARG A 420 -10.95 4.66 5.26
CA ARG A 420 -11.59 3.84 6.29
C ARG A 420 -10.93 4.05 7.64
N LEU A 421 -11.76 4.21 8.66
CA LEU A 421 -11.37 4.25 10.07
C LEU A 421 -11.68 2.91 10.71
N TRP A 422 -10.67 2.35 11.35
CA TRP A 422 -10.74 1.11 12.08
C TRP A 422 -10.39 1.37 13.54
N ASP A 423 -10.93 0.58 14.46
CA ASP A 423 -10.45 0.55 15.85
C ASP A 423 -10.08 -0.86 16.27
N GLU A 424 -9.20 -0.93 17.27
CA GLU A 424 -8.81 -2.20 17.86
C GLU A 424 -10.03 -2.91 18.44
N VAL A 425 -10.20 -4.17 18.06
CA VAL A 425 -11.16 -5.04 18.70
C VAL A 425 -10.75 -5.15 20.15
N ALA A 426 -11.53 -4.51 21.02
CA ALA A 426 -11.45 -4.76 22.44
C ALA A 426 -11.44 -6.27 22.62
N THR A 427 -10.45 -6.81 23.33
CA THR A 427 -10.44 -8.23 23.70
C THR A 427 -11.75 -8.48 24.41
N ASN A 428 -12.74 -9.01 23.69
CA ASN A 428 -14.03 -9.30 24.28
C ASN A 428 -13.72 -10.21 25.46
N VAL A 429 -14.23 -9.83 26.62
CA VAL A 429 -14.53 -10.79 27.68
C VAL A 429 -15.31 -11.90 26.96
N ASP A 430 -14.76 -13.13 26.96
CA ASP A 430 -15.28 -14.31 26.24
C ASP A 430 -16.78 -14.18 25.94
N GLU A 431 -17.22 -14.30 24.69
CA GLU A 431 -18.65 -14.17 24.39
C GLU A 431 -19.47 -15.28 25.06
N ILE A 432 -20.67 -14.96 25.53
CA ILE A 432 -21.53 -15.95 26.19
C ILE A 432 -21.86 -17.02 25.15
N ASP A 433 -21.44 -18.26 25.40
CA ASP A 433 -21.71 -19.37 24.50
C ASP A 433 -23.23 -19.50 24.30
N GLY A 434 -23.68 -19.87 23.10
CA GLY A 434 -25.08 -20.16 22.85
C GLY A 434 -26.03 -18.96 22.85
N VAL A 435 -25.53 -17.72 22.88
CA VAL A 435 -26.33 -16.54 22.55
C VAL A 435 -26.28 -16.29 21.04
N SER A 436 -27.44 -16.10 20.41
CA SER A 436 -27.54 -15.65 19.02
C SER A 436 -28.63 -14.59 18.86
N SER A 437 -28.72 -13.96 17.69
CA SER A 437 -29.72 -12.93 17.39
C SER A 437 -29.77 -11.79 18.43
N TYR A 438 -28.61 -11.39 18.97
CA TYR A 438 -28.47 -10.29 19.92
C TYR A 438 -28.70 -8.95 19.24
N LEU A 439 -29.87 -8.36 19.47
CA LEU A 439 -30.40 -7.16 18.83
C LEU A 439 -30.75 -6.10 19.87
N VAL A 440 -30.48 -4.84 19.52
CA VAL A 440 -30.87 -3.66 20.29
C VAL A 440 -31.58 -2.71 19.34
N TYR A 441 -32.89 -2.48 19.54
CA TYR A 441 -33.73 -1.75 18.59
C TYR A 441 -34.90 -0.98 19.23
N PRO A 442 -35.33 0.16 18.67
CA PRO A 442 -34.72 0.84 17.53
C PRO A 442 -33.35 1.44 17.88
N ASN A 443 -32.48 1.56 16.89
CA ASN A 443 -31.22 2.29 17.00
C ASN A 443 -31.09 3.19 15.75
N PRO A 444 -31.24 4.53 15.86
CA PRO A 444 -31.32 5.30 17.10
C PRO A 444 -32.61 5.11 17.93
N ALA A 445 -32.51 5.21 19.26
CA ALA A 445 -33.65 5.18 20.19
C ALA A 445 -34.00 6.59 20.70
N ASN A 446 -35.26 6.81 21.10
CA ASN A 446 -35.71 8.09 21.68
C ASN A 446 -36.25 7.91 23.12
N GLU A 447 -37.37 7.19 23.26
CA GLU A 447 -38.01 6.96 24.57
C GLU A 447 -37.78 5.54 25.10
N THR A 448 -37.72 4.54 24.23
CA THR A 448 -37.57 3.14 24.62
C THR A 448 -36.67 2.42 23.63
N VAL A 449 -35.85 1.49 24.15
CA VAL A 449 -35.06 0.55 23.36
C VAL A 449 -35.39 -0.87 23.81
N ASN A 450 -35.45 -1.82 22.89
CA ASN A 450 -35.64 -3.23 23.17
C ASN A 450 -34.31 -3.95 23.00
N LEU A 451 -33.92 -4.69 24.02
CA LEU A 451 -32.89 -5.72 23.95
C LEU A 451 -33.56 -7.06 23.68
N SER A 452 -33.13 -7.79 22.65
CA SER A 452 -33.58 -9.16 22.42
C SER A 452 -32.44 -10.08 22.03
N PHE A 453 -32.49 -11.35 22.44
CA PHE A 453 -31.57 -12.38 21.98
C PHE A 453 -32.19 -13.76 22.10
N GLN A 454 -31.61 -14.74 21.42
CA GLN A 454 -31.94 -16.16 21.55
C GLN A 454 -30.86 -16.85 22.39
N ALA A 455 -31.27 -17.51 23.47
CA ALA A 455 -30.43 -18.46 24.18
C ALA A 455 -30.64 -19.86 23.58
N HIS A 456 -29.54 -20.57 23.33
CA HIS A 456 -29.52 -21.96 22.86
C HIS A 456 -29.27 -22.98 23.99
N HIS A 457 -29.02 -22.48 25.20
CA HIS A 457 -29.00 -23.22 26.45
C HIS A 457 -29.33 -22.28 27.61
N THR A 458 -29.65 -22.84 28.78
CA THR A 458 -29.97 -22.08 29.97
C THR A 458 -28.80 -21.18 30.40
N LEU A 459 -29.02 -19.88 30.42
CA LEU A 459 -28.13 -18.89 30.98
C LEU A 459 -28.60 -18.52 32.39
N GLU A 460 -27.70 -18.54 33.35
CA GLU A 460 -27.97 -18.17 34.74
C GLU A 460 -27.32 -16.82 35.06
N ASP A 461 -27.94 -16.05 35.97
CA ASP A 461 -27.44 -14.77 36.48
C ASP A 461 -26.99 -13.80 35.36
N VAL A 462 -27.84 -13.62 34.35
CA VAL A 462 -27.58 -12.71 33.22
C VAL A 462 -27.70 -11.27 33.70
N VAL A 463 -26.62 -10.51 33.64
CA VAL A 463 -26.60 -9.08 33.96
C VAL A 463 -26.69 -8.28 32.67
N VAL A 464 -27.77 -7.51 32.49
CA VAL A 464 -27.88 -6.49 31.45
C VAL A 464 -27.35 -5.18 32.00
N GLU A 465 -26.40 -4.55 31.32
CA GLU A 465 -25.76 -3.30 31.72
C GLU A 465 -25.75 -2.32 30.53
N MET A 466 -26.12 -1.07 30.78
CA MET A 466 -25.92 0.02 29.82
C MET A 466 -24.92 1.03 30.38
N VAL A 467 -23.93 1.36 29.57
CA VAL A 467 -22.86 2.32 29.88
C VAL A 467 -22.89 3.47 28.90
N ASN A 468 -22.67 4.70 29.40
CA ASN A 468 -22.52 5.88 28.54
C ASN A 468 -21.09 6.00 27.97
N HIS A 469 -20.88 6.96 27.07
CA HIS A 469 -19.57 7.25 26.45
C HIS A 469 -18.43 7.60 27.43
N VAL A 470 -18.72 7.87 28.71
CA VAL A 470 -17.72 8.12 29.78
C VAL A 470 -17.48 6.85 30.62
N GLY A 471 -18.07 5.72 30.26
CA GLY A 471 -17.97 4.45 30.98
C GLY A 471 -18.79 4.37 32.26
N GLN A 472 -19.71 5.31 32.49
CA GLN A 472 -20.60 5.27 33.66
C GLN A 472 -21.78 4.34 33.38
N VAL A 473 -22.04 3.40 34.30
CA VAL A 473 -23.22 2.54 34.26
C VAL A 473 -24.47 3.38 34.53
N VAL A 474 -25.35 3.46 33.54
CA VAL A 474 -26.60 4.23 33.58
C VAL A 474 -27.84 3.34 33.73
N PHE A 475 -27.72 2.04 33.42
CA PHE A 475 -28.74 1.03 33.67
C PHE A 475 -28.07 -0.30 34.01
N ALA A 476 -28.63 -1.04 34.97
CA ALA A 476 -28.21 -2.39 35.28
C ALA A 476 -29.37 -3.22 35.81
N GLU A 477 -29.57 -4.42 35.28
CA GLU A 477 -30.59 -5.37 35.74
C GLU A 477 -30.04 -6.80 35.71
N THR A 478 -30.46 -7.63 36.65
CA THR A 478 -30.05 -9.04 36.74
C THR A 478 -31.25 -9.95 36.52
N ILE A 479 -31.13 -10.82 35.52
CA ILE A 479 -32.12 -11.84 35.17
C ILE A 479 -31.58 -13.19 35.65
N ALA A 480 -32.34 -13.84 36.55
CA ALA A 480 -31.90 -15.07 37.19
C ALA A 480 -31.67 -16.21 36.20
N VAL A 481 -32.57 -16.39 35.21
CA VAL A 481 -32.51 -17.48 34.24
C VAL A 481 -33.09 -17.04 32.89
N VAL A 482 -32.43 -17.42 31.79
CA VAL A 482 -32.91 -17.27 30.40
C VAL A 482 -32.74 -18.61 29.66
N GLU A 483 -33.82 -19.17 29.10
CA GLU A 483 -33.80 -20.51 28.49
C GLU A 483 -33.98 -20.53 26.96
N ASP A 484 -34.69 -19.54 26.39
CA ASP A 484 -35.02 -19.46 24.95
C ASP A 484 -34.89 -18.01 24.45
N GLN A 485 -35.90 -17.47 23.80
CA GLN A 485 -35.94 -16.08 23.35
C GLN A 485 -36.15 -15.14 24.54
N PHE A 486 -35.23 -14.21 24.72
CA PHE A 486 -35.34 -13.11 25.67
C PHE A 486 -35.65 -11.81 24.94
N SER A 487 -36.53 -11.00 25.51
CA SER A 487 -36.80 -9.63 25.06
C SER A 487 -37.14 -8.76 26.25
N MET A 488 -36.49 -7.60 26.35
CA MET A 488 -36.67 -6.65 27.44
C MET A 488 -36.71 -5.21 26.91
N PRO A 489 -37.82 -4.47 27.12
CA PRO A 489 -37.83 -3.03 26.88
C PRO A 489 -37.10 -2.29 28.01
N ILE A 490 -36.32 -1.29 27.64
CA ILE A 490 -35.58 -0.40 28.53
C ILE A 490 -36.03 1.03 28.24
N ASP A 491 -36.54 1.71 29.26
CA ASP A 491 -36.92 3.12 29.19
C ASP A 491 -35.66 3.99 29.19
N VAL A 492 -35.51 4.79 28.13
CA VAL A 492 -34.38 5.70 27.91
C VAL A 492 -34.85 7.15 27.75
N SER A 493 -36.10 7.44 28.12
CA SER A 493 -36.71 8.78 28.01
C SER A 493 -35.93 9.86 28.78
N ASP A 494 -35.32 9.49 29.91
CA ASP A 494 -34.52 10.40 30.75
C ASP A 494 -33.02 10.43 30.39
N PHE A 495 -32.57 9.64 29.40
CA PHE A 495 -31.16 9.51 29.05
C PHE A 495 -30.75 10.66 28.12
N ALA A 496 -29.55 11.22 28.31
CA ALA A 496 -29.04 12.28 27.43
C ALA A 496 -28.80 11.74 26.00
N ALA A 497 -28.98 12.60 24.99
CA ALA A 497 -28.61 12.23 23.62
C ALA A 497 -27.10 11.92 23.53
N GLY A 498 -26.74 10.87 22.79
CA GLY A 498 -25.36 10.42 22.66
C GLY A 498 -25.22 8.92 22.45
N LEU A 499 -23.97 8.45 22.54
CA LEU A 499 -23.60 7.03 22.35
C LEU A 499 -23.55 6.27 23.68
N TYR A 500 -24.08 5.04 23.63
CA TYR A 500 -24.15 4.09 24.74
C TYR A 500 -23.77 2.68 24.25
N HIS A 501 -23.40 1.81 25.18
CA HIS A 501 -23.22 0.38 24.94
C HIS A 501 -24.15 -0.43 25.85
N ILE A 502 -24.96 -1.32 25.28
CA ILE A 502 -25.73 -2.32 26.04
C ILE A 502 -24.99 -3.66 26.00
N THR A 503 -24.68 -4.18 27.18
CA THR A 503 -23.93 -5.42 27.37
C THR A 503 -24.74 -6.41 28.19
N ILE A 504 -24.78 -7.68 27.79
CA ILE A 504 -25.18 -8.78 28.66
C ILE A 504 -23.95 -9.51 29.17
N LYS A 505 -23.95 -9.90 30.44
CA LYS A 505 -22.86 -10.65 31.10
C LYS A 505 -23.43 -11.89 31.78
N SER A 506 -22.81 -13.05 31.62
CA SER A 506 -23.16 -14.28 32.35
C SER A 506 -21.91 -15.16 32.48
N ALA A 507 -21.72 -15.82 33.63
CA ALA A 507 -20.59 -16.72 33.87
C ALA A 507 -19.18 -16.14 33.52
N GLY A 508 -18.99 -14.83 33.71
CA GLY A 508 -17.72 -14.16 33.38
C GLY A 508 -17.51 -13.88 31.88
N LYS A 509 -18.52 -14.13 31.06
CA LYS A 509 -18.59 -13.93 29.61
C LYS A 509 -19.52 -12.76 29.26
N SER A 510 -19.41 -12.14 28.08
CA SER A 510 -20.30 -11.03 27.70
C SER A 510 -20.53 -10.83 26.20
N ASN A 511 -21.71 -10.29 25.84
CA ASN A 511 -22.00 -9.80 24.47
C ASN A 511 -22.47 -8.34 24.55
N SER A 512 -22.04 -7.48 23.61
CA SER A 512 -22.34 -6.04 23.64
C SER A 512 -22.79 -5.48 22.28
N LYS A 513 -23.61 -4.42 22.29
CA LYS A 513 -24.05 -3.65 21.11
C LYS A 513 -24.06 -2.15 21.40
N LYS A 514 -23.60 -1.37 20.42
CA LYS A 514 -23.69 0.09 20.42
C LYS A 514 -25.14 0.54 20.23
N LEU A 515 -25.54 1.59 20.94
CA LEU A 515 -26.85 2.25 20.88
C LEU A 515 -26.65 3.76 20.77
N SER A 516 -27.32 4.38 19.81
CA SER A 516 -27.45 5.84 19.71
C SER A 516 -28.78 6.28 20.31
N ILE A 517 -28.77 7.26 21.21
CA ILE A 517 -29.99 7.90 21.74
C ILE A 517 -30.10 9.30 21.15
N GLN A 518 -31.25 9.62 20.56
CA GLN A 518 -31.60 10.92 19.99
C GLN A 518 -32.85 11.49 20.67
N LYS A 519 -32.90 12.81 20.86
CA LYS A 519 -34.03 13.52 21.49
C LYS A 519 -34.71 14.46 20.52
#